data_AF-A0A7C6UBW4-F1
#
_entry.id   AF-A0A7C6UBW4-F1
#
_cell.length_a   1.000
_cell.length_b   1.000
_cell.length_c   1.000
_cell.angle_alpha   90.00
_cell.angle_beta   90.00
_cell.angle_gamma   90.00
#
_symmetry.space_group_name_H-M   'P 1'
#
loop_
_entity.id
_entity.type
_entity.pdbx_description
1 polymer ?
#
loop_
_entity_poly.entity_id
_entity_poly.type
_entity_poly.pdbx_seq_one_letter_code
_entity_poly.pdbx_strand_id
1 'polypeptide(L)'
;MQGEVSRYHLTELLPEPFTGSSLHKKSKPPPLAETWRLPLTVRPIGYVSNLYPEPKAVPKNYKQLISKVIIDGDFEDGLHRIEEEEKIIIIGYLHQARGYNLIQERSGRGPEAYGVFACRSPWRPNSISHTEVDLICREGPVLTVRGLDLINGTPVLDIKTVLPPEAGG
;
A
#
# COMPACT_ATOMS: atom_id res chain seq x y z
N MET A 1 -9.01 -5.00 37.78
CA MET A 1 -7.59 -5.30 37.52
C MET A 1 -7.49 -6.71 36.97
N GLN A 2 -7.20 -6.85 35.68
CA GLN A 2 -7.03 -8.10 34.91
C GLN A 2 -6.58 -7.65 33.51
N GLY A 3 -5.54 -8.19 32.88
CA GLY A 3 -4.39 -8.93 33.38
C GLY A 3 -3.30 -8.81 32.32
N GLU A 4 -2.07 -8.43 32.70
CA GLU A 4 -1.04 -8.02 31.74
C GLU A 4 -0.47 -9.21 30.95
N VAL A 5 -0.57 -9.17 29.62
CA VAL A 5 -0.07 -10.22 28.71
C VAL A 5 1.10 -9.67 27.91
N SER A 6 2.31 -10.17 28.21
CA SER A 6 3.55 -9.76 27.57
C SER A 6 4.31 -10.99 27.05
N ARG A 7 4.44 -11.11 25.72
CA ARG A 7 5.33 -12.08 25.05
C ARG A 7 6.02 -11.40 23.87
N TYR A 8 7.32 -11.66 23.74
CA TYR A 8 8.23 -10.85 22.92
C TYR A 8 9.12 -11.74 22.04
N HIS A 9 8.93 -11.67 20.71
CA HIS A 9 9.81 -12.12 19.63
C HIS A 9 9.25 -11.50 18.34
N LEU A 10 10.05 -10.94 17.43
CA LEU A 10 11.25 -11.51 16.83
C LEU A 10 12.45 -10.58 16.48
N THR A 11 12.45 -9.37 15.89
CA THR A 11 11.67 -8.10 15.84
C THR A 11 11.82 -7.13 17.03
N GLU A 12 12.00 -7.62 18.25
CA GLU A 12 12.02 -6.78 19.48
C GLU A 12 13.35 -6.00 19.67
N LEU A 13 14.21 -6.00 18.65
CA LEU A 13 15.63 -6.32 18.83
C LEU A 13 16.62 -5.51 17.98
N LEU A 14 16.17 -4.63 17.07
CA LEU A 14 17.03 -4.10 16.00
C LEU A 14 17.33 -2.59 16.13
N PRO A 15 18.56 -2.22 16.54
CA PRO A 15 19.07 -0.87 16.38
C PRO A 15 19.54 -0.59 14.94
N GLU A 16 19.87 0.68 14.68
CA GLU A 16 20.26 1.21 13.36
C GLU A 16 21.50 0.51 12.76
N PRO A 17 21.55 0.27 11.43
CA PRO A 17 20.51 0.44 10.41
C PRO A 17 19.88 -0.92 10.02
N PHE A 18 19.29 -1.63 10.99
CA PHE A 18 18.37 -2.76 10.80
C PHE A 18 18.93 -4.02 10.10
N THR A 19 19.33 -5.00 10.94
CA THR A 19 19.71 -6.42 10.67
C THR A 19 21.20 -6.73 10.44
N GLY A 20 21.57 -8.00 10.67
CA GLY A 20 22.94 -8.50 10.47
C GLY A 20 23.35 -9.61 11.45
N SER A 21 24.22 -9.26 12.42
CA SER A 21 25.15 -10.21 13.06
C SER A 21 25.00 -10.41 14.58
N SER A 22 24.04 -9.75 15.23
CA SER A 22 23.96 -9.67 16.71
C SER A 22 22.64 -10.22 17.29
N LEU A 23 22.37 -11.52 17.08
CA LEU A 23 21.09 -12.17 17.44
C LEU A 23 20.84 -12.40 18.95
N HIS A 24 21.73 -11.98 19.85
CA HIS A 24 21.73 -12.39 21.26
C HIS A 24 21.91 -11.25 22.29
N LYS A 25 21.14 -10.15 22.18
CA LYS A 25 20.96 -9.19 23.28
C LYS A 25 19.51 -8.69 23.36
N LYS A 26 18.79 -9.05 24.44
CA LYS A 26 17.45 -8.52 24.73
C LYS A 26 17.53 -7.01 24.98
N SER A 27 17.09 -6.20 24.03
CA SER A 27 16.83 -4.76 24.23
C SER A 27 15.58 -4.57 25.10
N LYS A 28 15.59 -3.50 25.91
CA LYS A 28 14.37 -2.94 26.48
C LYS A 28 13.57 -2.30 25.32
N PRO A 29 12.23 -2.41 25.28
CA PRO A 29 11.44 -1.74 24.25
C PRO A 29 11.71 -0.22 24.27
N PRO A 30 11.64 0.46 23.12
CA PRO A 30 11.91 1.89 23.03
C PRO A 30 10.95 2.71 23.89
N PRO A 31 11.35 3.92 24.35
CA PRO A 31 10.43 4.86 24.99
C PRO A 31 9.20 5.13 24.09
N LEU A 32 8.06 5.47 24.70
CA LEU A 32 6.79 5.61 23.97
C LEU A 32 6.89 6.56 22.75
N ALA A 33 7.71 7.62 22.86
CA ALA A 33 7.98 8.59 21.80
C ALA A 33 8.76 8.06 20.58
N GLU A 34 9.40 6.90 20.67
CA GLU A 34 10.18 6.27 19.59
C GLU A 34 9.45 5.06 18.95
N THR A 35 8.24 4.74 19.41
CA THR A 35 7.42 3.62 18.90
C THR A 35 7.11 3.70 17.40
N TRP A 36 7.18 4.89 16.79
CA TRP A 36 7.07 5.07 15.34
C TRP A 36 8.23 4.45 14.53
N ARG A 37 9.35 4.10 15.19
CA ARG A 37 10.49 3.39 14.56
C ARG A 37 10.41 1.86 14.65
N LEU A 38 9.33 1.30 15.19
CA LEU A 38 9.18 -0.15 15.29
C LEU A 38 9.21 -0.79 13.89
N PRO A 39 9.91 -1.93 13.71
CA PRO A 39 10.10 -2.53 12.39
C PRO A 39 8.78 -3.07 11.82
N LEU A 40 8.28 -2.41 10.77
CA LEU A 40 7.05 -2.80 10.10
C LEU A 40 7.30 -3.91 9.06
N THR A 41 6.63 -5.05 9.23
CA THR A 41 6.51 -6.08 8.20
C THR A 41 5.09 -6.05 7.63
N VAL A 42 4.96 -6.03 6.29
CA VAL A 42 3.66 -6.02 5.60
C VAL A 42 3.56 -7.25 4.69
N ARG A 43 2.57 -8.12 4.91
CA ARG A 43 2.18 -9.19 3.96
C ARG A 43 1.18 -8.61 2.96
N PRO A 44 1.37 -8.78 1.64
CA PRO A 44 0.33 -8.49 0.67
C PRO A 44 -0.92 -9.37 0.89
N ILE A 45 -2.10 -8.78 0.75
CA ILE A 45 -3.39 -9.48 0.81
C ILE A 45 -3.87 -9.97 -0.57
N GLY A 46 -3.16 -9.59 -1.64
CA GLY A 46 -3.54 -9.91 -3.01
C GLY A 46 -2.60 -9.28 -4.04
N TYR A 47 -3.01 -9.28 -5.30
CA TYR A 47 -2.26 -8.69 -6.41
C TYR A 47 -3.14 -8.14 -7.53
N VAL A 48 -2.59 -7.24 -8.34
CA VAL A 48 -3.22 -6.68 -9.54
C VAL A 48 -2.98 -7.61 -10.74
N SER A 49 -4.05 -7.89 -11.49
CA SER A 49 -4.03 -8.69 -12.72
C SER A 49 -4.58 -7.86 -13.89
N ASN A 50 -3.71 -7.55 -14.86
CA ASN A 50 -4.04 -6.78 -16.07
C ASN A 50 -2.99 -7.00 -17.19
N LEU A 51 -3.07 -6.22 -18.28
CA LEU A 51 -2.22 -6.36 -19.47
C LEU A 51 -0.97 -5.45 -19.47
N TYR A 52 -0.62 -4.82 -18.35
CA TYR A 52 0.44 -3.80 -18.28
C TYR A 52 1.64 -4.29 -17.46
N PRO A 53 2.67 -4.92 -18.07
CA PRO A 53 3.77 -5.56 -17.33
C PRO A 53 4.81 -4.57 -16.76
N GLU A 54 4.86 -3.34 -17.25
CA GLU A 54 5.77 -2.29 -16.79
C GLU A 54 5.07 -0.91 -16.76
N PRO A 55 5.55 0.08 -15.97
CA PRO A 55 4.89 1.37 -15.83
C PRO A 55 4.75 2.17 -17.13
N LYS A 56 5.65 1.95 -18.11
CA LYS A 56 5.57 2.57 -19.44
C LYS A 56 4.43 2.01 -20.31
N ALA A 57 3.98 0.79 -20.03
CA ALA A 57 2.90 0.15 -20.77
C ALA A 57 1.52 0.65 -20.35
N VAL A 58 1.40 1.32 -19.19
CA VAL A 58 0.12 1.86 -18.67
C VAL A 58 -0.29 3.09 -19.51
N PRO A 59 -1.44 3.06 -20.22
CA PRO A 59 -1.93 4.19 -21.00
C PRO A 59 -2.21 5.45 -20.15
N LYS A 60 -1.97 6.64 -20.73
CA LYS A 60 -2.22 7.93 -20.05
C LYS A 60 -3.68 8.17 -19.67
N ASN A 61 -4.63 7.51 -20.36
CA ASN A 61 -6.05 7.49 -20.03
C ASN A 61 -6.42 6.38 -19.01
N TYR A 62 -5.51 6.03 -18.09
CA TYR A 62 -5.67 4.93 -17.12
C TYR A 62 -7.02 4.92 -16.39
N LYS A 63 -7.61 6.10 -16.14
CA LYS A 63 -8.94 6.31 -15.56
C LYS A 63 -10.09 5.55 -16.26
N GLN A 64 -9.91 5.13 -17.51
CA GLN A 64 -10.90 4.35 -18.28
C GLN A 64 -10.64 2.84 -18.27
N LEU A 65 -9.47 2.41 -17.82
CA LEU A 65 -9.01 1.03 -17.94
C LEU A 65 -9.59 0.15 -16.85
N ILE A 66 -9.90 -1.09 -17.21
CA ILE A 66 -10.30 -2.14 -16.29
C ILE A 66 -9.06 -2.91 -15.84
N SER A 67 -9.01 -3.26 -14.55
CA SER A 67 -8.07 -4.22 -13.97
C SER A 67 -8.81 -5.14 -13.01
N LYS A 68 -8.26 -6.33 -12.76
CA LYS A 68 -8.71 -7.18 -11.66
C LYS A 68 -7.76 -7.03 -10.47
N VAL A 69 -8.30 -6.93 -9.27
CA VAL A 69 -7.58 -7.12 -8.02
C VAL A 69 -7.99 -8.49 -7.50
N ILE A 70 -7.01 -9.38 -7.32
CA ILE A 70 -7.21 -10.77 -6.89
C ILE A 70 -6.69 -10.87 -5.47
N ILE A 71 -7.59 -11.13 -4.53
CA ILE A 71 -7.30 -11.31 -3.11
C ILE A 71 -6.92 -12.76 -2.83
N ASP A 72 -6.06 -12.98 -1.84
CA ASP A 72 -5.69 -14.30 -1.33
C ASP A 72 -6.91 -14.94 -0.64
N GLY A 73 -7.13 -16.24 -0.83
CA GLY A 73 -8.32 -16.92 -0.28
C GLY A 73 -8.42 -16.85 1.23
N ASP A 74 -7.26 -16.79 1.92
CA ASP A 74 -7.11 -16.52 3.36
C ASP A 74 -7.82 -15.24 3.83
N PHE A 75 -8.12 -14.29 2.94
CA PHE A 75 -8.65 -12.96 3.26
C PHE A 75 -10.00 -12.64 2.59
N GLU A 76 -10.66 -13.59 1.90
CA GLU A 76 -11.89 -13.30 1.14
C GLU A 76 -13.05 -12.78 2.03
N ASP A 77 -13.18 -13.26 3.27
CA ASP A 77 -14.18 -12.76 4.23
C ASP A 77 -14.05 -11.25 4.50
N GLY A 78 -12.84 -10.68 4.32
CA GLY A 78 -12.60 -9.24 4.42
C GLY A 78 -13.27 -8.40 3.33
N LEU A 79 -13.81 -9.05 2.28
CA LEU A 79 -14.59 -8.41 1.22
C LEU A 79 -16.10 -8.38 1.49
N HIS A 80 -16.58 -8.89 2.64
CA HIS A 80 -18.01 -8.95 2.95
C HIS A 80 -18.71 -7.58 2.80
N ARG A 81 -19.71 -7.48 1.91
CA ARG A 81 -20.46 -6.26 1.56
C ARG A 81 -19.67 -5.16 0.83
N ILE A 82 -18.45 -5.43 0.35
CA ILE A 82 -17.71 -4.45 -0.47
C ILE A 82 -18.46 -4.10 -1.77
N GLU A 83 -19.29 -5.03 -2.27
CA GLU A 83 -20.21 -4.84 -3.38
C GLU A 83 -21.31 -3.76 -3.17
N GLU A 84 -21.43 -3.18 -1.97
CA GLU A 84 -22.30 -2.01 -1.71
C GLU A 84 -21.61 -0.66 -1.99
N GLU A 85 -20.29 -0.65 -2.21
CA GLU A 85 -19.48 0.55 -2.42
C GLU A 85 -19.27 0.83 -3.93
N GLU A 86 -19.67 2.01 -4.42
CA GLU A 86 -19.37 2.42 -5.81
C GLU A 86 -17.86 2.63 -6.04
N LYS A 87 -17.11 2.95 -4.98
CA LYS A 87 -15.70 3.37 -5.04
C LYS A 87 -14.89 2.82 -3.87
N ILE A 88 -13.70 2.34 -4.17
CA ILE A 88 -12.75 1.84 -3.18
C ILE A 88 -11.35 2.41 -3.43
N ILE A 89 -10.53 2.40 -2.39
CA ILE A 89 -9.13 2.82 -2.39
C ILE A 89 -8.27 1.56 -2.37
N ILE A 90 -7.44 1.39 -3.40
CA ILE A 90 -6.43 0.33 -3.45
C ILE A 90 -5.10 0.88 -2.94
N ILE A 91 -4.54 0.24 -1.91
CA ILE A 91 -3.19 0.50 -1.40
C ILE A 91 -2.27 -0.60 -1.92
N GLY A 92 -1.33 -0.24 -2.79
CA GLY A 92 -0.42 -1.19 -3.44
C GLY A 92 1.05 -0.94 -3.09
N TYR A 93 1.87 -1.99 -3.23
CA TYR A 93 3.32 -1.88 -3.16
C TYR A 93 3.93 -1.75 -4.55
N LEU A 94 4.57 -0.61 -4.82
CA LEU A 94 5.24 -0.30 -6.09
C LEU A 94 6.58 -1.06 -6.18
N HIS A 95 6.49 -2.38 -6.22
CA HIS A 95 7.60 -3.36 -6.12
C HIS A 95 8.73 -3.20 -7.15
N GLN A 96 8.51 -2.49 -8.27
CA GLN A 96 9.57 -2.15 -9.24
C GLN A 96 10.32 -0.85 -8.88
N ALA A 97 9.78 -0.01 -7.99
CA ALA A 97 10.40 1.24 -7.53
C ALA A 97 11.46 0.96 -6.46
N ARG A 98 12.69 0.70 -6.92
CA ARG A 98 13.87 0.46 -6.10
C ARG A 98 14.53 1.77 -5.67
N GLY A 99 14.61 1.99 -4.36
CA GLY A 99 15.22 3.20 -3.78
C GLY A 99 14.37 4.46 -3.96
N TYR A 100 14.91 5.59 -3.50
CA TYR A 100 14.21 6.87 -3.50
C TYR A 100 15.17 8.04 -3.70
N ASN A 101 14.66 9.15 -4.26
CA ASN A 101 15.28 10.47 -4.12
C ASN A 101 14.25 11.40 -3.47
N LEU A 102 14.68 12.21 -2.50
CA LEU A 102 13.77 13.13 -1.78
C LEU A 102 13.31 14.32 -2.63
N ILE A 103 14.01 14.62 -3.72
CA ILE A 103 13.66 15.63 -4.74
C ILE A 103 13.39 14.91 -6.06
N GLN A 104 12.27 15.24 -6.72
CA GLN A 104 11.73 14.55 -7.90
C GLN A 104 11.03 15.55 -8.82
N GLU A 105 11.12 15.37 -10.14
CA GLU A 105 10.28 16.10 -11.10
C GLU A 105 8.80 15.76 -10.88
N ARG A 106 7.92 16.78 -10.95
CA ARG A 106 6.48 16.56 -10.76
C ARG A 106 5.80 16.19 -12.07
N SER A 107 5.79 14.88 -12.36
CA SER A 107 5.10 14.29 -13.51
C SER A 107 3.72 14.92 -13.76
N GLY A 108 3.55 15.51 -14.95
CA GLY A 108 2.31 16.19 -15.34
C GLY A 108 2.13 17.65 -14.89
N ARG A 109 3.14 18.29 -14.27
CA ARG A 109 3.12 19.74 -13.94
C ARG A 109 4.38 20.51 -14.37
N GLY A 110 5.12 20.01 -15.36
CA GLY A 110 6.29 20.69 -15.93
C GLY A 110 7.64 20.22 -15.34
N PRO A 111 8.74 20.91 -15.66
CA PRO A 111 10.11 20.50 -15.30
C PRO A 111 10.52 20.90 -13.88
N GLU A 112 9.62 21.51 -13.10
CA GLU A 112 9.88 21.90 -11.72
C GLU A 112 10.12 20.67 -10.83
N ALA A 113 11.16 20.75 -10.00
CA ALA A 113 11.49 19.74 -9.00
C ALA A 113 10.76 20.02 -7.68
N TYR A 114 10.15 18.98 -7.11
CA TYR A 114 9.38 19.03 -5.87
C TYR A 114 9.93 18.01 -4.87
N GLY A 115 9.68 18.22 -3.58
CA GLY A 115 9.86 17.17 -2.58
C GLY A 115 8.98 15.95 -2.88
N VAL A 116 9.47 14.73 -2.65
CA VAL A 116 8.77 13.46 -2.94
C VAL A 116 7.48 13.24 -2.14
N PHE A 117 7.25 14.06 -1.11
CA PHE A 117 6.00 14.11 -0.34
C PHE A 117 4.99 15.13 -0.92
N ALA A 118 5.41 16.02 -1.82
CA ALA A 118 4.58 16.99 -2.53
C ALA A 118 4.21 16.56 -3.98
N CYS A 119 4.61 15.34 -4.38
CA CYS A 119 4.29 14.75 -5.69
C CYS A 119 3.87 13.27 -5.58
N ARG A 120 3.46 12.67 -6.71
CA ARG A 120 3.11 11.23 -6.83
C ARG A 120 4.23 10.41 -7.50
N SER A 121 5.50 10.80 -7.35
CA SER A 121 6.63 10.01 -7.85
C SER A 121 6.68 8.65 -7.12
N PRO A 122 6.97 7.52 -7.79
CA PRO A 122 7.01 6.20 -7.15
C PRO A 122 8.29 5.98 -6.32
N TRP A 123 9.33 6.78 -6.52
CA TRP A 123 10.66 6.65 -5.91
C TRP A 123 10.69 7.27 -4.51
N ARG A 124 9.91 6.70 -3.57
CA ARG A 124 9.67 7.23 -2.21
C ARG A 124 10.30 6.30 -1.14
N PRO A 125 10.64 6.79 0.07
CA PRO A 125 11.20 5.93 1.13
C PRO A 125 10.35 4.69 1.45
N ASN A 126 9.03 4.84 1.41
CA ASN A 126 8.07 3.73 1.37
C ASN A 126 7.34 3.77 0.02
N SER A 127 7.63 2.81 -0.87
CA SER A 127 7.08 2.71 -2.24
C SER A 127 5.60 2.27 -2.26
N ILE A 128 4.73 3.00 -1.56
CA ILE A 128 3.30 2.70 -1.39
C ILE A 128 2.46 3.61 -2.31
N SER A 129 1.50 3.02 -3.02
CA SER A 129 0.49 3.72 -3.82
C SER A 129 -0.80 3.97 -3.05
N HIS A 130 -1.59 4.93 -3.53
CA HIS A 130 -2.97 5.17 -3.11
C HIS A 130 -3.75 5.59 -4.35
N THR A 131 -4.68 4.74 -4.78
CA THR A 131 -5.49 4.99 -5.98
C THR A 131 -6.94 4.64 -5.69
N GLU A 132 -7.78 5.67 -5.77
CA GLU A 132 -9.24 5.55 -5.79
C GLU A 132 -9.65 4.95 -7.15
N VAL A 133 -10.53 3.96 -7.13
CA VAL A 133 -11.05 3.27 -8.31
C VAL A 133 -12.56 3.09 -8.19
N ASP A 134 -13.26 3.06 -9.33
CA ASP A 134 -14.66 2.67 -9.36
C ASP A 134 -14.73 1.14 -9.24
N LEU A 135 -15.53 0.61 -8.32
CA LEU A 135 -15.78 -0.83 -8.23
C LEU A 135 -16.85 -1.22 -9.26
N ILE A 136 -16.55 -2.18 -10.13
CA ILE A 136 -17.45 -2.58 -11.24
C ILE A 136 -18.21 -3.86 -10.90
N CYS A 137 -17.54 -4.84 -10.29
CA CYS A 137 -18.17 -6.01 -9.70
C CYS A 137 -17.19 -6.76 -8.78
N ARG A 138 -17.74 -7.67 -7.96
CA ARG A 138 -17.01 -8.71 -7.24
C ARG A 138 -17.41 -10.10 -7.76
N GLU A 139 -16.41 -10.97 -7.91
CA GLU A 139 -16.54 -12.37 -8.31
C GLU A 139 -15.72 -13.21 -7.33
N GLY A 140 -16.30 -13.58 -6.18
CA GLY A 140 -15.57 -14.23 -5.08
C GLY A 140 -14.44 -13.35 -4.53
N PRO A 141 -13.17 -13.80 -4.53
CA PRO A 141 -12.01 -13.01 -4.10
C PRO A 141 -11.50 -12.03 -5.17
N VAL A 142 -12.19 -11.92 -6.31
CA VAL A 142 -11.78 -11.07 -7.44
C VAL A 142 -12.64 -9.81 -7.50
N LEU A 143 -12.01 -8.64 -7.41
CA LEU A 143 -12.64 -7.34 -7.65
C LEU A 143 -12.30 -6.86 -9.07
N THR A 144 -13.29 -6.58 -9.89
CA THR A 144 -13.10 -5.89 -11.17
C THR A 144 -13.26 -4.39 -10.93
N VAL A 145 -12.21 -3.61 -11.21
CA VAL A 145 -12.15 -2.18 -10.89
C VAL A 145 -11.79 -1.34 -12.12
N ARG A 146 -12.23 -0.08 -12.15
CA ARG A 146 -11.89 0.90 -13.18
C ARG A 146 -11.00 2.01 -12.63
N GLY A 147 -9.97 2.37 -13.40
CA GLY A 147 -9.15 3.56 -13.13
C GLY A 147 -7.87 3.30 -12.33
N LEU A 148 -7.48 2.04 -12.17
CA LEU A 148 -6.24 1.66 -11.48
C LEU A 148 -5.00 1.99 -12.33
N ASP A 149 -4.02 2.68 -11.75
CA ASP A 149 -2.74 3.08 -12.37
C ASP A 149 -1.59 2.08 -12.09
N LEU A 150 -1.92 0.86 -11.65
CA LEU A 150 -0.95 -0.17 -11.22
C LEU A 150 -0.71 -1.24 -12.28
N ILE A 151 0.52 -1.75 -12.32
CA ILE A 151 0.99 -2.76 -13.27
C ILE A 151 0.59 -4.18 -12.85
N ASN A 152 0.57 -5.11 -13.82
CA ASN A 152 0.33 -6.52 -13.57
C ASN A 152 1.34 -7.10 -12.55
N GLY A 153 0.85 -7.92 -11.62
CA GLY A 153 1.64 -8.48 -10.52
C GLY A 153 1.92 -7.51 -9.38
N THR A 154 1.40 -6.28 -9.39
CA THR A 154 1.56 -5.34 -8.26
C THR A 154 0.91 -5.91 -7.00
N PRO A 155 1.67 -6.11 -5.90
CA PRO A 155 1.08 -6.58 -4.65
C PRO A 155 0.13 -5.55 -4.06
N VAL A 156 -1.06 -5.98 -3.63
CA VAL A 156 -2.03 -5.18 -2.89
C VAL A 156 -1.81 -5.43 -1.41
N LEU A 157 -1.71 -4.34 -0.63
CA LEU A 157 -1.44 -4.37 0.81
C LEU A 157 -2.70 -4.23 1.65
N ASP A 158 -3.67 -3.44 1.16
CA ASP A 158 -4.86 -3.01 1.91
C ASP A 158 -5.91 -2.44 0.94
N ILE A 159 -7.18 -2.50 1.32
CA ILE A 159 -8.32 -1.93 0.59
C ILE A 159 -9.21 -1.18 1.58
N LYS A 160 -9.69 0.01 1.19
CA LYS A 160 -10.60 0.83 2.01
C LYS A 160 -11.77 1.36 1.20
N THR A 161 -12.87 1.67 1.86
CA THR A 161 -13.98 2.41 1.27
C THR A 161 -13.62 3.89 1.10
N VAL A 162 -14.32 4.60 0.23
CA VAL A 162 -14.17 6.06 0.13
C VAL A 162 -15.13 6.70 1.13
N LEU A 163 -14.61 7.52 2.05
CA LEU A 163 -15.48 8.28 2.95
C LEU A 163 -16.38 9.23 2.12
N PRO A 164 -17.71 9.22 2.33
CA PRO A 164 -18.57 10.22 1.71
C PRO A 164 -18.17 11.62 2.19
N PRO A 165 -18.36 12.67 1.37
CA PRO A 165 -18.19 14.04 1.85
C PRO A 165 -19.13 14.27 3.04
N GLU A 166 -18.63 14.94 4.09
CA GLU A 166 -19.43 15.23 5.27
C GLU A 166 -20.72 15.95 4.88
N ALA A 167 -21.86 15.44 5.35
CA ALA A 167 -23.14 16.11 5.19
C ALA A 167 -23.08 17.41 6.00
N GLY A 168 -22.94 18.54 5.29
CA GLY A 168 -22.57 19.82 5.88
C GLY A 168 -23.48 20.27 7.02
N GLY A 169 -22.87 20.59 8.16
CA GLY A 169 -23.49 21.26 9.31
C GLY A 169 -23.30 22.78 9.27
#